data_AF-K2C5C5-F1
#
_entry.id   AF-K2C5C5-F1
#
_cell.length_a   1.000
_cell.length_b   1.000
_cell.length_c   1.000
_cell.angle_alpha   90.00
_cell.angle_beta   90.00
_cell.angle_gamma   90.00
#
_symmetry.space_group_name_H-M   'P 1'
#
loop_
_entity.id
_entity.type
_entity.pdbx_description
1 polymer ?
#
loop_
_entity_poly.entity_id
_entity_poly.type
_entity_poly.pdbx_seq_one_letter_code
_entity_poly.pdbx_strand_id
1 'polypeptide(L)'
;MFELKHGHEVNHGLIEAFEKLGYGIYRLLNDINILVEFDPSYQDDVLNLFACKPDHADLLSKRNLLARNAEIAEVLPDETATGNDWLQKMQSFPYIRKCETDWLANLAEVPENYLKALSAGIQMHDATLPAATRVFLLNKASALIEDMLKQAVGAHYSVWLLKLHLMHIQNQRRGSASLCGQLMEAFANATTPSWPFIPPCEMFFSRTPQNTVGNWLFEILQEFIEYRQSFSSYFNADPLKTLAAIIQNNNHDLAIERRFVLASKRAGKPALPAQGSPLMNPEQSPNSSIWRQILGTVQK
;
A
#
# COMPACT_ATOMS: atom_id res chain seq x y z
N MET A 1 5.10 -19.72 9.42
CA MET A 1 4.34 -18.52 9.81
C MET A 1 3.72 -18.77 11.17
N PHE A 2 3.72 -17.79 12.05
CA PHE A 2 3.04 -17.85 13.35
C PHE A 2 2.44 -16.48 13.67
N GLU A 3 1.36 -16.48 14.44
CA GLU A 3 0.67 -15.26 14.87
C GLU A 3 1.45 -14.63 16.04
N LEU A 4 1.88 -13.38 15.89
CA LEU A 4 2.55 -12.61 16.95
C LEU A 4 1.54 -12.11 17.99
N LYS A 5 0.32 -11.77 17.54
CA LYS A 5 -0.70 -11.15 18.39
C LYS A 5 -1.98 -11.96 18.41
N HIS A 6 -2.37 -12.43 19.58
CA HIS A 6 -3.68 -13.02 19.79
C HIS A 6 -4.54 -12.06 20.62
N GLY A 7 -5.49 -11.38 19.98
CA GLY A 7 -6.26 -10.31 20.61
C GLY A 7 -5.37 -9.13 21.03
N HIS A 8 -5.21 -8.94 22.35
CA HIS A 8 -4.39 -7.87 22.92
C HIS A 8 -3.00 -8.32 23.39
N GLU A 9 -2.73 -9.63 23.40
CA GLU A 9 -1.48 -10.20 23.90
C GLU A 9 -0.45 -10.36 22.78
N VAL A 10 0.81 -10.03 23.08
CA VAL A 10 1.97 -10.23 22.18
C VAL A 10 2.74 -11.45 22.64
N ASN A 11 2.88 -12.45 21.76
CA ASN A 11 3.53 -13.72 22.08
C ASN A 11 5.04 -13.66 21.83
N HIS A 12 5.77 -13.04 22.76
CA HIS A 12 7.24 -13.01 22.71
C HIS A 12 7.88 -14.39 22.95
N GLY A 13 7.20 -15.29 23.69
CA GLY A 13 7.74 -16.62 24.00
C GLY A 13 7.97 -17.48 22.76
N LEU A 14 7.14 -17.34 21.71
CA LEU A 14 7.35 -18.04 20.44
C LEU A 14 8.59 -17.54 19.69
N ILE A 15 8.86 -16.23 19.70
CA ILE A 15 10.07 -15.66 19.10
C ILE A 15 11.30 -16.29 19.73
N GLU A 16 11.40 -16.24 21.06
CA GLU A 16 12.53 -16.80 21.79
C GLU A 16 12.68 -18.32 21.57
N ALA A 17 11.57 -19.05 21.49
CA ALA A 17 11.59 -20.50 21.26
C ALA A 17 12.18 -20.83 19.88
N PHE A 18 11.79 -20.09 18.84
CA PHE A 18 12.35 -20.26 17.49
C PHE A 18 13.83 -19.86 17.43
N GLU A 19 14.22 -18.76 18.06
CA GLU A 19 15.62 -18.32 18.12
C GLU A 19 16.51 -19.33 18.86
N LYS A 20 16.05 -19.90 19.98
CA LYS A 20 16.76 -20.98 20.70
C LYS A 20 16.94 -22.22 19.84
N LEU A 21 16.01 -22.47 18.92
CA LEU A 21 16.14 -23.53 17.93
C LEU A 21 17.01 -23.12 16.73
N GLY A 22 17.55 -21.90 16.68
CA GLY A 22 18.40 -21.41 15.58
C GLY A 22 17.64 -20.99 14.33
N TYR A 23 16.40 -20.50 14.48
CA TYR A 23 15.65 -19.86 13.39
C TYR A 23 15.87 -18.35 13.40
N GLY A 24 15.93 -17.75 12.20
CA GLY A 24 15.77 -16.30 12.03
C GLY A 24 14.29 -15.94 11.99
N ILE A 25 13.94 -14.74 12.50
CA ILE A 25 12.58 -14.21 12.53
C ILE A 25 12.43 -13.07 11.53
N TYR A 26 11.37 -13.11 10.75
CA TYR A 26 11.13 -12.22 9.62
C TYR A 26 9.69 -11.72 9.58
N ARG A 27 9.51 -10.52 9.02
CA ARG A 27 8.20 -9.94 8.68
C ARG A 27 8.11 -9.74 7.17
N LEU A 28 6.91 -9.81 6.63
CA LEU A 28 6.65 -9.62 5.20
C LEU A 28 6.30 -8.17 4.90
N LEU A 29 7.06 -7.49 4.04
CA LEU A 29 6.65 -6.23 3.41
C LEU A 29 5.67 -6.57 2.27
N ASN A 30 4.36 -6.42 2.54
CA ASN A 30 3.31 -7.08 1.75
C ASN A 30 3.30 -6.65 0.28
N ASP A 31 3.28 -5.35 0.01
CA ASP A 31 3.17 -4.82 -1.35
C ASP A 31 4.38 -5.12 -2.23
N ILE A 32 5.58 -5.24 -1.66
CA ILE A 32 6.78 -5.61 -2.44
C ILE A 32 7.13 -7.09 -2.36
N ASN A 33 6.34 -7.86 -1.59
CA ASN A 33 6.45 -9.29 -1.34
C ASN A 33 7.87 -9.76 -0.94
N ILE A 34 8.50 -9.04 -0.01
CA ILE A 34 9.85 -9.33 0.50
C ILE A 34 9.80 -9.55 2.00
N LEU A 35 10.42 -10.65 2.46
CA LEU A 35 10.72 -10.84 3.87
C LEU A 35 11.91 -9.97 4.27
N VAL A 36 11.81 -9.35 5.43
CA VAL A 36 12.90 -8.63 6.09
C VAL A 36 13.02 -9.11 7.53
N GLU A 37 14.21 -8.98 8.11
CA GLU A 37 14.43 -9.29 9.53
C GLU A 37 13.45 -8.52 10.42
N PHE A 38 12.93 -9.21 11.43
CA PHE A 38 11.95 -8.62 12.34
C PHE A 38 12.64 -7.69 13.35
N ASP A 39 12.16 -6.45 13.42
CA ASP A 39 12.50 -5.48 14.45
C ASP A 39 11.30 -5.32 15.40
N PRO A 40 11.47 -5.50 16.72
CA PRO A 40 10.43 -5.30 17.72
C PRO A 40 9.72 -3.94 17.64
N SER A 41 10.33 -2.89 17.07
CA SER A 41 9.69 -1.59 16.88
C SER A 41 8.43 -1.66 15.99
N TYR A 42 8.28 -2.72 15.18
CA TYR A 42 7.12 -2.96 14.31
C TYR A 42 6.07 -3.89 14.92
N GLN A 43 6.22 -4.33 16.17
CA GLN A 43 5.31 -5.28 16.81
C GLN A 43 3.84 -4.85 16.73
N ASP A 44 3.56 -3.54 16.77
CA ASP A 44 2.20 -3.03 16.76
C ASP A 44 1.48 -3.07 15.43
N ASP A 45 2.26 -3.20 14.37
CA ASP A 45 1.84 -3.10 12.99
C ASP A 45 1.81 -4.47 12.26
N VAL A 46 2.30 -5.52 12.91
CA VAL A 46 2.43 -6.87 12.35
C VAL A 46 1.56 -7.86 13.12
N LEU A 47 0.79 -8.66 12.37
CA LEU A 47 -0.02 -9.75 12.92
C LEU A 47 0.71 -11.10 12.85
N ASN A 48 1.41 -11.35 11.75
CA ASN A 48 2.06 -12.63 11.46
C ASN A 48 3.56 -12.45 11.24
N LEU A 49 4.34 -13.36 11.81
CA LEU A 49 5.78 -13.47 11.60
C LEU A 49 6.13 -14.79 10.91
N PHE A 50 7.33 -14.83 10.34
CA PHE A 50 7.88 -15.99 9.65
C PHE A 50 9.18 -16.39 10.35
N ALA A 51 9.31 -17.68 10.65
CA ALA A 51 10.55 -18.25 11.16
C ALA A 51 11.10 -19.20 10.10
N CYS A 52 12.40 -19.08 9.77
CA CYS A 52 13.07 -20.08 8.95
C CYS A 52 14.51 -20.31 9.39
N LYS A 53 15.04 -21.50 9.08
CA LYS A 53 16.43 -21.88 9.33
C LYS A 53 17.37 -21.16 8.34
N PRO A 54 18.67 -21.02 8.66
CA PRO A 54 19.62 -20.31 7.81
C PRO A 54 19.69 -20.82 6.37
N ASP A 55 19.66 -22.14 6.17
CA ASP A 55 19.65 -22.76 4.84
C ASP A 55 18.42 -22.37 4.01
N HIS A 56 17.25 -22.29 4.65
CA HIS A 56 16.03 -21.82 4.00
C HIS A 56 16.05 -20.30 3.75
N ALA A 57 16.62 -19.52 4.67
CA ALA A 57 16.83 -18.09 4.47
C ALA A 57 17.72 -17.83 3.24
N ASP A 58 18.80 -18.60 3.07
CA ASP A 58 19.66 -18.54 1.88
C ASP A 58 18.91 -18.87 0.60
N LEU A 59 18.01 -19.87 0.62
CA LEU A 59 17.15 -20.19 -0.52
C LEU A 59 16.17 -19.06 -0.84
N LEU A 60 15.60 -18.41 0.17
CA LEU A 60 14.69 -17.28 -0.03
C LEU A 60 15.41 -16.04 -0.58
N SER A 61 16.62 -15.74 -0.09
CA SER A 61 17.46 -14.66 -0.60
C SER A 61 17.80 -14.89 -2.08
N LYS A 62 18.26 -16.10 -2.44
CA LYS A 62 18.52 -16.50 -3.85
C LYS A 62 17.30 -16.40 -4.76
N ARG A 63 16.09 -16.55 -4.20
CA ARG A 63 14.81 -16.43 -4.92
C ARG A 63 14.26 -15.01 -4.96
N ASN A 64 15.02 -14.03 -4.46
CA ASN A 64 14.60 -12.64 -4.39
C ASN A 64 13.40 -12.37 -3.45
N LEU A 65 13.24 -13.21 -2.42
CA LEU A 65 12.10 -13.16 -1.48
C LEU A 65 12.50 -12.76 -0.05
N LEU A 66 13.80 -12.63 0.23
CA LEU A 66 14.33 -12.23 1.52
C LEU A 66 15.44 -11.20 1.30
N ALA A 67 15.41 -10.12 2.09
CA ALA A 67 16.49 -9.14 2.19
C ALA A 67 17.04 -9.14 3.62
N ARG A 68 18.27 -9.60 3.80
CA ARG A 68 18.96 -9.58 5.10
C ARG A 68 19.62 -8.24 5.35
N ASN A 69 19.78 -7.86 6.61
CA ASN A 69 20.38 -6.58 6.96
C ASN A 69 21.82 -6.44 6.44
N ALA A 70 22.59 -7.53 6.46
CA ALA A 70 23.94 -7.55 5.89
C ALA A 70 23.93 -7.28 4.37
N GLU A 71 23.04 -7.92 3.62
CA GLU A 71 22.92 -7.74 2.17
C GLU A 71 22.45 -6.32 1.81
N ILE A 72 21.55 -5.75 2.61
CA ILE A 72 21.07 -4.38 2.44
C ILE A 72 22.22 -3.38 2.65
N ALA A 73 23.08 -3.62 3.64
CA ALA A 73 24.24 -2.76 3.93
C ALA A 73 25.32 -2.80 2.85
N GLU A 74 25.39 -3.87 2.05
CA GLU A 74 26.34 -4.03 0.94
C GLU A 74 25.87 -3.33 -0.36
N VAL A 75 24.63 -2.84 -0.43
CA VAL A 75 24.12 -2.13 -1.61
C VAL A 75 24.84 -0.79 -1.79
N LEU A 76 25.46 -0.60 -2.96
CA LEU A 76 26.19 0.63 -3.28
C LEU A 76 25.22 1.78 -3.64
N PRO A 77 25.28 2.94 -2.95
CA PRO A 77 24.34 4.04 -3.18
C PRO A 77 24.36 4.63 -4.59
N ASP A 78 25.54 4.68 -5.23
CA ASP A 78 25.74 5.34 -6.53
C ASP A 78 25.14 4.55 -7.71
N GLU A 79 24.82 3.27 -7.50
CA GLU A 79 24.13 2.43 -8.49
C GLU A 79 22.59 2.59 -8.44
N THR A 80 22.06 3.45 -7.56
CA THR A 80 20.62 3.49 -7.23
C THR A 80 19.98 4.88 -7.45
N ALA A 81 18.78 4.90 -8.05
CA ALA A 81 17.87 6.06 -8.28
C ALA A 81 18.53 7.45 -8.39
N THR A 82 18.74 7.92 -9.63
CA THR A 82 19.36 9.23 -9.92
C THR A 82 18.39 10.42 -9.82
N GLY A 83 17.07 10.15 -9.77
CA GLY A 83 16.04 11.18 -9.76
C GLY A 83 15.69 11.74 -11.15
N ASN A 84 16.36 11.31 -12.22
CA ASN A 84 16.10 11.76 -13.59
C ASN A 84 15.22 10.79 -14.40
N ASP A 85 14.91 9.63 -13.84
CA ASP A 85 14.25 8.51 -14.49
C ASP A 85 12.80 8.30 -14.01
N TRP A 86 12.32 9.13 -13.08
CA TRP A 86 10.98 9.00 -12.51
C TRP A 86 9.92 8.97 -13.61
N LEU A 87 9.97 9.91 -14.56
CA LEU A 87 8.97 10.05 -15.62
C LEU A 87 8.89 8.79 -16.48
N GLN A 88 10.04 8.28 -16.94
CA GLN A 88 10.12 7.05 -17.74
C GLN A 88 9.49 5.86 -17.01
N LYS A 89 9.80 5.69 -15.72
CA LYS A 89 9.27 4.58 -14.91
C LYS A 89 7.77 4.67 -14.66
N MET A 90 7.28 5.89 -14.67
CA MET A 90 5.90 6.24 -14.41
C MET A 90 5.01 6.14 -15.65
N GLN A 91 5.55 6.10 -16.86
CA GLN A 91 4.78 6.09 -18.13
C GLN A 91 3.70 5.01 -18.22
N SER A 92 3.84 3.91 -17.48
CA SER A 92 2.85 2.83 -17.42
C SER A 92 1.62 3.17 -16.57
N PHE A 93 1.69 4.19 -15.70
CA PHE A 93 0.60 4.57 -14.80
C PHE A 93 -0.42 5.44 -15.52
N PRO A 94 -1.71 5.03 -15.60
CA PRO A 94 -2.69 5.72 -16.44
C PRO A 94 -2.97 7.18 -16.06
N TYR A 95 -2.87 7.53 -14.77
CA TYR A 95 -3.18 8.88 -14.29
C TYR A 95 -2.20 9.95 -14.75
N ILE A 96 -0.99 9.56 -15.16
CA ILE A 96 0.09 10.49 -15.49
C ILE A 96 -0.18 11.28 -16.75
N ARG A 97 -0.88 10.69 -17.72
CA ARG A 97 -1.28 11.39 -18.95
C ARG A 97 -2.11 12.64 -18.67
N LYS A 98 -2.75 12.72 -17.50
CA LYS A 98 -3.55 13.88 -17.07
C LYS A 98 -2.76 14.89 -16.22
N CYS A 99 -1.52 14.59 -15.83
CA CYS A 99 -0.70 15.45 -14.97
C CYS A 99 0.64 15.85 -15.57
N GLU A 100 1.14 15.10 -16.55
CA GLU A 100 2.50 15.24 -17.09
C GLU A 100 2.83 16.67 -17.54
N THR A 101 1.91 17.31 -18.28
CA THR A 101 2.11 18.69 -18.75
C THR A 101 2.31 19.67 -17.59
N ASP A 102 1.46 19.59 -16.57
CA ASP A 102 1.54 20.48 -15.40
C ASP A 102 2.79 20.18 -14.57
N TRP A 103 3.16 18.92 -14.41
CA TRP A 103 4.36 18.54 -13.67
C TRP A 103 5.65 18.99 -14.37
N LEU A 104 5.72 18.84 -15.69
CA LEU A 104 6.88 19.32 -16.47
C LEU A 104 7.01 20.84 -16.41
N ALA A 105 5.88 21.56 -16.41
CA ALA A 105 5.89 23.02 -16.26
C ALA A 105 6.40 23.47 -14.87
N ASN A 106 6.11 22.69 -13.82
CA ASN A 106 6.52 23.01 -12.44
C ASN A 106 7.83 22.32 -12.00
N LEU A 107 8.51 21.59 -12.89
CA LEU A 107 9.64 20.72 -12.52
C LEU A 107 10.79 21.48 -11.85
N ALA A 108 11.03 22.74 -12.25
CA ALA A 108 12.07 23.59 -11.68
C ALA A 108 11.83 23.93 -10.20
N GLU A 109 10.59 23.81 -9.72
CA GLU A 109 10.21 24.04 -8.31
C GLU A 109 10.31 22.77 -7.46
N VAL A 110 10.48 21.60 -8.09
CA VAL A 110 10.54 20.31 -7.41
C VAL A 110 11.96 20.07 -6.88
N PRO A 111 12.15 19.87 -5.56
CA PRO A 111 13.46 19.59 -5.00
C PRO A 111 14.08 18.31 -5.57
N GLU A 112 15.38 18.35 -5.89
CA GLU A 112 16.11 17.19 -6.40
C GLU A 112 16.00 15.98 -5.44
N ASN A 113 16.08 16.22 -4.12
CA ASN A 113 15.93 15.18 -3.11
C ASN A 113 14.53 14.53 -3.14
N TYR A 114 13.49 15.29 -3.48
CA TYR A 114 12.16 14.73 -3.69
C TYR A 114 12.12 13.80 -4.89
N LEU A 115 12.69 14.23 -6.02
CA LEU A 115 12.74 13.41 -7.24
C LEU A 115 13.55 12.13 -7.04
N LYS A 116 14.65 12.18 -6.27
CA LYS A 116 15.41 10.99 -5.85
C LYS A 116 14.57 10.06 -4.97
N ALA A 117 13.85 10.60 -3.99
CA ALA A 117 12.97 9.81 -3.12
C ALA A 117 11.82 9.17 -3.90
N LEU A 118 11.21 9.92 -4.84
CA LEU A 118 10.15 9.43 -5.70
C LEU A 118 10.65 8.33 -6.63
N SER A 119 11.79 8.55 -7.31
CA SER A 119 12.41 7.53 -8.16
C SER A 119 12.70 6.26 -7.38
N ALA A 120 13.29 6.36 -6.18
CA ALA A 120 13.51 5.20 -5.31
C ALA A 120 12.20 4.52 -4.88
N GLY A 121 11.17 5.30 -4.54
CA GLY A 121 9.84 4.80 -4.19
C GLY A 121 9.11 4.09 -5.34
N ILE A 122 9.40 4.44 -6.59
CA ILE A 122 8.89 3.71 -7.77
C ILE A 122 9.75 2.47 -8.03
N GLN A 123 11.07 2.62 -8.03
CA GLN A 123 12.02 1.54 -8.34
C GLN A 123 11.93 0.36 -7.37
N MET A 124 11.59 0.57 -6.09
CA MET A 124 11.43 -0.55 -5.16
C MET A 124 10.31 -1.54 -5.54
N HIS A 125 9.40 -1.17 -6.45
CA HIS A 125 8.40 -2.09 -7.01
C HIS A 125 8.90 -2.94 -8.17
N ASP A 126 10.09 -2.64 -8.71
CA ASP A 126 10.69 -3.42 -9.80
C ASP A 126 11.16 -4.78 -9.30
N ALA A 127 10.37 -5.82 -9.59
CA ALA A 127 10.65 -7.19 -9.19
C ALA A 127 11.90 -7.79 -9.85
N THR A 128 12.47 -7.13 -10.88
CA THR A 128 13.74 -7.55 -11.50
C THR A 128 14.95 -7.14 -10.66
N LEU A 129 14.81 -6.18 -9.76
CA LEU A 129 15.86 -5.76 -8.84
C LEU A 129 16.01 -6.75 -7.67
N PRO A 130 17.24 -6.94 -7.14
CA PRO A 130 17.46 -7.70 -5.93
C PRO A 130 16.66 -7.18 -4.72
N ALA A 131 16.21 -8.07 -3.85
CA ALA A 131 15.36 -7.76 -2.71
C ALA A 131 16.06 -6.80 -1.75
N ALA A 132 17.36 -7.02 -1.50
CA ALA A 132 18.21 -6.11 -0.74
C ALA A 132 18.23 -4.70 -1.35
N THR A 133 18.36 -4.58 -2.67
CA THR A 133 18.30 -3.28 -3.38
C THR A 133 16.94 -2.61 -3.24
N ARG A 134 15.85 -3.36 -3.38
CA ARG A 134 14.47 -2.84 -3.23
C ARG A 134 14.21 -2.32 -1.81
N VAL A 135 14.68 -3.03 -0.78
CA VAL A 135 14.57 -2.58 0.62
C VAL A 135 15.52 -1.41 0.91
N PHE A 136 16.71 -1.40 0.34
CA PHE A 136 17.61 -0.25 0.41
C PHE A 136 16.95 1.01 -0.17
N LEU A 137 16.31 0.91 -1.35
CA LEU A 137 15.58 2.00 -1.98
C LEU A 137 14.43 2.52 -1.10
N LEU A 138 13.67 1.62 -0.46
CA LEU A 138 12.64 1.98 0.51
C LEU A 138 13.21 2.81 1.67
N ASN A 139 14.33 2.37 2.24
CA ASN A 139 15.00 3.06 3.36
C ASN A 139 15.55 4.42 2.92
N LYS A 140 16.19 4.48 1.73
CA LYS A 140 16.70 5.71 1.12
C LYS A 140 15.59 6.73 0.88
N ALA A 141 14.48 6.32 0.27
CA ALA A 141 13.32 7.18 0.05
C ALA A 141 12.73 7.69 1.37
N SER A 142 12.62 6.81 2.38
CA SER A 142 12.13 7.20 3.71
C SER A 142 13.03 8.24 4.37
N ALA A 143 14.34 8.05 4.37
CA ALA A 143 15.29 9.00 4.95
C ALA A 143 15.24 10.37 4.27
N LEU A 144 15.22 10.40 2.94
CA LEU A 144 15.11 11.65 2.17
C LEU A 144 13.81 12.41 2.50
N ILE A 145 12.69 11.71 2.65
CA ILE A 145 11.42 12.34 3.00
C ILE A 145 11.42 12.84 4.44
N GLU A 146 11.94 12.08 5.40
CA GLU A 146 12.09 12.56 6.78
C GLU A 146 12.94 13.83 6.89
N ASP A 147 14.02 13.93 6.11
CA ASP A 147 14.85 15.12 6.08
C ASP A 147 14.15 16.31 5.43
N MET A 148 13.35 16.07 4.37
CA MET A 148 12.53 17.11 3.75
C MET A 148 11.43 17.64 4.68
N LEU A 149 10.81 16.78 5.48
CA LEU A 149 9.74 17.16 6.42
C LEU A 149 10.23 18.11 7.53
N LYS A 150 11.54 18.22 7.75
CA LYS A 150 12.16 19.19 8.68
C LYS A 150 12.27 20.61 8.09
N GLN A 151 11.97 20.77 6.81
CA GLN A 151 12.12 22.03 6.06
C GLN A 151 10.75 22.56 5.63
N ALA A 152 10.65 23.87 5.31
CA ALA A 152 9.39 24.47 4.85
C ALA A 152 8.81 23.79 3.60
N VAL A 153 9.68 23.31 2.71
CA VAL A 153 9.31 22.57 1.50
C VAL A 153 8.61 21.24 1.80
N GLY A 154 8.83 20.67 2.98
CA GLY A 154 8.15 19.46 3.46
C GLY A 154 6.65 19.62 3.67
N ALA A 155 6.11 20.84 3.68
CA ALA A 155 4.67 21.07 3.76
C ALA A 155 3.92 20.71 2.46
N HIS A 156 4.63 20.46 1.35
CA HIS A 156 4.02 20.18 0.06
C HIS A 156 3.27 18.83 0.04
N TYR A 157 2.07 18.80 -0.55
CA TYR A 157 1.19 17.63 -0.53
C TYR A 157 1.84 16.34 -1.06
N SER A 158 2.58 16.43 -2.17
CA SER A 158 3.24 15.27 -2.78
C SER A 158 4.34 14.64 -1.90
N VAL A 159 4.92 15.40 -0.95
CA VAL A 159 5.86 14.86 0.06
C VAL A 159 5.12 13.93 1.01
N TRP A 160 3.95 14.35 1.49
CA TRP A 160 3.12 13.57 2.39
C TRP A 160 2.47 12.37 1.71
N LEU A 161 2.09 12.47 0.42
CA LEU A 161 1.62 11.31 -0.35
C LEU A 161 2.71 10.24 -0.49
N LEU A 162 3.95 10.65 -0.77
CA LEU A 162 5.07 9.72 -0.82
C LEU A 162 5.37 9.14 0.58
N LYS A 163 5.31 9.96 1.64
CA LYS A 163 5.43 9.46 3.02
C LYS A 163 4.39 8.40 3.33
N LEU A 164 3.12 8.64 2.96
CA LEU A 164 2.03 7.70 3.13
C LEU A 164 2.30 6.37 2.42
N HIS A 165 2.77 6.43 1.17
CA HIS A 165 3.17 5.25 0.41
C HIS A 165 4.28 4.46 1.12
N LEU A 166 5.35 5.13 1.54
CA LEU A 166 6.50 4.48 2.21
C LEU A 166 6.08 3.83 3.54
N MET A 167 5.26 4.51 4.34
CA MET A 167 4.70 3.96 5.58
C MET A 167 3.84 2.71 5.32
N HIS A 168 3.05 2.71 4.24
CA HIS A 168 2.24 1.57 3.83
C HIS A 168 3.11 0.35 3.50
N ILE A 169 4.18 0.52 2.71
CA ILE A 169 5.13 -0.55 2.36
C ILE A 169 5.85 -1.08 3.61
N GLN A 170 6.21 -0.20 4.55
CA GLN A 170 6.81 -0.58 5.83
C GLN A 170 5.84 -1.29 6.78
N ASN A 171 4.57 -1.46 6.37
CA ASN A 171 3.45 -1.99 7.13
C ASN A 171 2.99 -1.14 8.32
N GLN A 172 3.39 0.13 8.43
CA GLN A 172 2.96 1.02 9.53
C GLN A 172 1.47 1.35 9.43
N ARG A 173 0.60 0.41 9.79
CA ARG A 173 -0.83 0.38 9.45
C ARG A 173 -1.59 1.49 10.15
N ARG A 174 -1.42 1.64 11.46
CA ARG A 174 -2.12 2.70 12.21
C ARG A 174 -1.62 4.08 11.78
N GLY A 175 -0.30 4.22 11.64
CA GLY A 175 0.33 5.48 11.22
C GLY A 175 -0.12 5.90 9.82
N SER A 176 -0.08 5.00 8.83
CA SER A 176 -0.50 5.28 7.45
C SER A 176 -2.00 5.61 7.37
N ALA A 177 -2.88 4.88 8.07
CA ALA A 177 -4.31 5.21 8.09
C ALA A 177 -4.57 6.59 8.73
N SER A 178 -3.87 6.92 9.82
CA SER A 178 -3.99 8.23 10.47
C SER A 178 -3.49 9.36 9.57
N LEU A 179 -2.32 9.21 8.95
CA LEU A 179 -1.78 10.20 8.01
C LEU A 179 -2.71 10.39 6.81
N CYS A 180 -3.26 9.31 6.25
CA CYS A 180 -4.23 9.40 5.17
C CYS A 180 -5.47 10.23 5.56
N GLY A 181 -5.99 10.02 6.77
CA GLY A 181 -7.11 10.82 7.29
C GLY A 181 -6.76 12.31 7.42
N GLN A 182 -5.57 12.61 7.96
CA GLN A 182 -5.08 14.00 8.07
C GLN A 182 -4.90 14.66 6.69
N LEU A 183 -4.41 13.92 5.70
CA LEU A 183 -4.26 14.41 4.34
C LEU A 183 -5.62 14.71 3.69
N MET A 184 -6.59 13.83 3.87
CA MET A 184 -7.94 14.07 3.37
C MET A 184 -8.62 15.29 4.03
N GLU A 185 -8.33 15.57 5.30
CA GLU A 185 -8.83 16.75 5.99
C GLU A 185 -8.12 18.03 5.52
N ALA A 186 -6.78 18.01 5.46
CA ALA A 186 -5.97 19.16 5.02
C ALA A 186 -6.21 19.53 3.55
N PHE A 187 -6.52 18.52 2.72
CA PHE A 187 -6.80 18.67 1.29
C PHE A 187 -8.23 18.25 0.96
N ALA A 188 -9.19 18.69 1.80
CA ALA A 188 -10.61 18.37 1.65
C ALA A 188 -11.19 18.74 0.27
N ASN A 189 -10.58 19.72 -0.40
CA ASN A 189 -10.84 19.98 -1.80
C ASN A 189 -9.92 19.10 -2.66
N ALA A 190 -10.52 18.31 -3.54
CA ALA A 190 -9.81 17.41 -4.45
C ALA A 190 -8.87 18.19 -5.38
N THR A 191 -7.65 18.39 -4.91
CA THR A 191 -6.59 19.14 -5.59
C THR A 191 -5.68 18.16 -6.31
N THR A 192 -5.41 18.44 -7.58
CA THR A 192 -4.38 17.70 -8.31
C THR A 192 -3.02 18.16 -7.78
N PRO A 193 -2.16 17.24 -7.29
CA PRO A 193 -0.83 17.63 -6.83
C PRO A 193 -0.01 18.23 -7.99
N SER A 194 0.59 19.40 -7.76
CA SER A 194 1.44 20.10 -8.74
C SER A 194 2.79 19.43 -8.98
N TRP A 195 3.20 18.52 -8.09
CA TRP A 195 4.40 17.69 -8.27
C TRP A 195 4.03 16.24 -8.59
N PRO A 196 4.88 15.51 -9.33
CA PRO A 196 4.77 14.07 -9.50
C PRO A 196 4.55 13.35 -8.18
N PHE A 197 3.66 12.37 -8.14
CA PHE A 197 3.36 11.61 -6.93
C PHE A 197 3.07 10.14 -7.24
N ILE A 198 3.24 9.28 -6.25
CA ILE A 198 2.86 7.87 -6.30
C ILE A 198 1.64 7.62 -5.38
N PRO A 199 0.65 6.80 -5.79
CA PRO A 199 -0.48 6.43 -4.94
C PRO A 199 -0.04 5.69 -3.67
N PRO A 200 -0.88 5.63 -2.63
CA PRO A 200 -0.54 5.00 -1.34
C PRO A 200 -0.13 3.52 -1.42
N CYS A 201 -0.64 2.75 -2.39
CA CYS A 201 -0.34 1.33 -2.55
C CYS A 201 -0.37 0.90 -4.02
N GLU A 202 0.28 -0.23 -4.31
CA GLU A 202 0.54 -0.70 -5.69
C GLU A 202 -0.76 -0.94 -6.48
N MET A 203 -1.81 -1.43 -5.82
CA MET A 203 -3.10 -1.72 -6.46
C MET A 203 -3.75 -0.50 -7.16
N PHE A 204 -3.33 0.72 -6.81
CA PHE A 204 -3.82 1.94 -7.45
C PHE A 204 -2.98 2.40 -8.64
N PHE A 205 -1.78 1.83 -8.87
CA PHE A 205 -0.86 2.28 -9.92
C PHE A 205 -1.45 2.12 -11.32
N SER A 206 -2.21 1.04 -11.53
CA SER A 206 -2.86 0.70 -12.80
C SER A 206 -4.29 1.21 -12.90
N ARG A 207 -4.82 1.89 -11.87
CA ARG A 207 -6.20 2.36 -11.87
C ARG A 207 -6.32 3.63 -12.71
N THR A 208 -7.17 3.58 -13.74
CA THR A 208 -7.42 4.72 -14.63
C THR A 208 -8.39 5.71 -13.99
N PRO A 209 -8.05 7.01 -13.86
CA PRO A 209 -8.97 8.02 -13.36
C PRO A 209 -10.15 8.25 -14.31
N GLN A 210 -11.38 7.98 -13.85
CA GLN A 210 -12.63 8.27 -14.58
C GLN A 210 -13.03 9.76 -14.54
N ASN A 211 -12.42 10.55 -13.66
CA ASN A 211 -12.69 11.99 -13.47
C ASN A 211 -11.37 12.80 -13.43
N THR A 212 -11.34 13.94 -12.72
CA THR A 212 -10.10 14.71 -12.50
C THR A 212 -9.14 13.92 -11.61
N VAL A 213 -7.83 14.11 -11.77
CA VAL A 213 -6.84 13.38 -10.94
C VAL A 213 -6.99 13.72 -9.46
N GLY A 214 -7.31 14.97 -9.10
CA GLY A 214 -7.64 15.35 -7.73
C GLY A 214 -8.81 14.55 -7.13
N ASN A 215 -9.94 14.43 -7.86
CA ASN A 215 -11.09 13.65 -7.40
C ASN A 215 -10.74 12.16 -7.29
N TRP A 216 -10.09 11.59 -8.31
CA TRP A 216 -9.64 10.21 -8.29
C TRP A 216 -8.70 9.92 -7.11
N LEU A 217 -7.75 10.82 -6.85
CA LEU A 217 -6.83 10.70 -5.73
C LEU A 217 -7.59 10.68 -4.39
N PHE A 218 -8.58 11.56 -4.23
CA PHE A 218 -9.42 11.59 -3.04
C PHE A 218 -10.22 10.29 -2.86
N GLU A 219 -10.78 9.73 -3.94
CA GLU A 219 -11.51 8.46 -3.94
C GLU A 219 -10.61 7.28 -3.54
N ILE A 220 -9.39 7.18 -4.08
CA ILE A 220 -8.47 6.09 -3.70
C ILE A 220 -7.95 6.23 -2.26
N LEU A 221 -7.84 7.45 -1.72
CA LEU A 221 -7.48 7.67 -0.32
C LEU A 221 -8.60 7.21 0.63
N GLN A 222 -9.86 7.40 0.27
CA GLN A 222 -10.99 6.83 1.03
C GLN A 222 -10.92 5.30 1.07
N GLU A 223 -10.67 4.67 -0.08
CA GLU A 223 -10.49 3.22 -0.16
C GLU A 223 -9.28 2.75 0.64
N PHE A 224 -8.17 3.46 0.57
CA PHE A 224 -6.97 3.15 1.34
C PHE A 224 -7.25 3.08 2.85
N ILE A 225 -7.98 4.05 3.41
CA ILE A 225 -8.38 4.02 4.82
C ILE A 225 -9.21 2.76 5.12
N GLU A 226 -10.17 2.43 4.26
CA GLU A 226 -10.99 1.22 4.41
C GLU A 226 -10.13 -0.06 4.40
N TYR A 227 -9.11 -0.13 3.54
CA TYR A 227 -8.16 -1.25 3.50
C TYR A 227 -7.27 -1.36 4.74
N ARG A 228 -6.94 -0.23 5.39
CA ARG A 228 -5.91 -0.18 6.45
C ARG A 228 -6.47 -0.04 7.87
N GLN A 229 -7.71 0.40 8.04
CA GLN A 229 -8.29 0.68 9.35
C GLN A 229 -8.34 -0.55 10.28
N SER A 230 -8.43 -1.77 9.74
CA SER A 230 -8.41 -3.01 10.50
C SER A 230 -7.64 -4.14 9.79
N PHE A 231 -7.13 -5.10 10.56
CA PHE A 231 -6.53 -6.32 9.98
C PHE A 231 -7.59 -7.22 9.31
N SER A 232 -8.85 -7.11 9.75
CA SER A 232 -9.99 -7.76 9.13
C SER A 232 -11.22 -6.87 9.29
N SER A 233 -11.95 -6.65 8.19
CA SER A 233 -13.22 -5.92 8.21
C SER A 233 -14.29 -6.63 9.05
N TYR A 234 -14.10 -7.93 9.34
CA TYR A 234 -14.96 -8.67 10.26
C TYR A 234 -14.99 -8.07 11.66
N PHE A 235 -13.90 -7.48 12.15
CA PHE A 235 -13.90 -6.90 13.50
C PHE A 235 -14.35 -5.43 13.52
N ASN A 236 -14.73 -4.85 12.39
CA ASN A 236 -15.33 -3.52 12.36
C ASN A 236 -16.82 -3.60 12.72
N ALA A 237 -17.25 -2.79 13.71
CA ALA A 237 -18.58 -2.88 14.30
C ALA A 237 -19.69 -2.49 13.31
N ASP A 238 -19.52 -1.40 12.56
CA ASP A 238 -20.45 -1.00 11.50
C ASP A 238 -19.72 -0.26 10.36
N PRO A 239 -19.18 -1.00 9.36
CA PRO A 239 -18.49 -0.39 8.23
C PRO A 239 -19.47 0.15 7.16
N LEU A 240 -20.78 -0.08 7.30
CA LEU A 240 -21.73 0.07 6.19
C LEU A 240 -21.88 1.51 5.72
N LYS A 241 -21.85 2.49 6.63
CA LYS A 241 -21.95 3.89 6.26
C LYS A 241 -20.79 4.32 5.35
N THR A 242 -19.56 3.95 5.73
CA THR A 242 -18.35 4.27 4.97
C THR A 242 -18.34 3.53 3.64
N LEU A 243 -18.60 2.22 3.66
CA LEU A 243 -18.64 1.42 2.43
C LEU A 243 -19.71 1.92 1.46
N ALA A 244 -20.90 2.28 1.95
CA ALA A 244 -21.98 2.83 1.14
C ALA A 244 -21.59 4.15 0.47
N ALA A 245 -20.78 4.99 1.12
CA ALA A 245 -20.26 6.20 0.52
C ALA A 245 -19.23 5.89 -0.58
N ILE A 246 -18.29 4.98 -0.32
CA ILE A 246 -17.23 4.63 -1.28
C ILE A 246 -17.80 4.01 -2.55
N ILE A 247 -18.83 3.14 -2.48
CA ILE A 247 -19.43 2.52 -3.68
C ILE A 247 -20.14 3.52 -4.60
N GLN A 248 -20.41 4.76 -4.16
CA GLN A 248 -20.93 5.81 -5.03
C GLN A 248 -19.83 6.46 -5.89
N ASN A 249 -18.56 6.24 -5.57
CA ASN A 249 -17.44 6.75 -6.35
C ASN A 249 -17.33 5.99 -7.67
N ASN A 250 -17.03 6.66 -8.77
CA ASN A 250 -16.94 6.00 -10.09
C ASN A 250 -15.71 5.09 -10.23
N ASN A 251 -14.70 5.25 -9.38
CA ASN A 251 -13.44 4.51 -9.46
C ASN A 251 -13.28 3.42 -8.38
N HIS A 252 -14.34 3.06 -7.63
CA HIS A 252 -14.19 2.15 -6.49
C HIS A 252 -13.75 0.73 -6.87
N ASP A 253 -13.03 0.05 -5.97
CA ASP A 253 -12.63 -1.33 -6.20
C ASP A 253 -13.80 -2.31 -6.09
N LEU A 254 -13.75 -3.36 -6.90
CA LEU A 254 -14.68 -4.49 -6.78
C LEU A 254 -14.61 -5.15 -5.40
N ALA A 255 -13.46 -5.14 -4.72
CA ALA A 255 -13.34 -5.64 -3.35
C ALA A 255 -14.13 -4.81 -2.32
N ILE A 256 -14.32 -3.51 -2.55
CA ILE A 256 -15.18 -2.67 -1.71
C ILE A 256 -16.64 -3.12 -1.83
N GLU A 257 -17.12 -3.38 -3.06
CA GLU A 257 -18.47 -3.92 -3.27
C GLU A 257 -18.67 -5.26 -2.55
N ARG A 258 -17.70 -6.17 -2.66
CA ARG A 258 -17.74 -7.47 -1.95
C ARG A 258 -17.86 -7.27 -0.45
N ARG A 259 -17.08 -6.35 0.13
CA ARG A 259 -17.14 -6.03 1.56
C ARG A 259 -18.50 -5.44 1.95
N PHE A 260 -19.02 -4.51 1.16
CA PHE A 260 -20.34 -3.91 1.40
C PHE A 260 -21.44 -4.98 1.44
N VAL A 261 -21.45 -5.89 0.46
CA VAL A 261 -22.42 -6.99 0.39
C VAL A 261 -22.31 -7.91 1.59
N LEU A 262 -21.10 -8.38 1.93
CA LEU A 262 -20.87 -9.29 3.05
C LEU A 262 -21.21 -8.65 4.41
N ALA A 263 -20.81 -7.39 4.62
CA ALA A 263 -21.14 -6.64 5.83
C ALA A 263 -22.65 -6.42 5.96
N SER A 264 -23.34 -6.13 4.86
CA SER A 264 -24.79 -5.91 4.85
C SER A 264 -25.53 -7.20 5.22
N LYS A 265 -25.10 -8.33 4.64
CA LYS A 265 -25.64 -9.66 4.97
C LYS A 265 -25.45 -10.02 6.43
N ARG A 266 -24.25 -9.79 6.98
CA ARG A 266 -23.98 -10.01 8.41
C ARG A 266 -24.88 -9.16 9.30
N ALA A 267 -25.16 -7.92 8.90
CA ALA A 267 -26.03 -7.00 9.63
C ALA A 267 -27.54 -7.27 9.41
N GLY A 268 -27.92 -8.27 8.60
CA GLY A 268 -29.31 -8.54 8.25
C GLY A 268 -29.95 -7.44 7.38
N LYS A 269 -29.15 -6.59 6.73
CA LYS A 269 -29.60 -5.48 5.89
C LYS A 269 -29.62 -5.90 4.41
N PRO A 270 -30.53 -5.33 3.59
CA PRO A 270 -30.51 -5.56 2.16
C PRO A 270 -29.18 -5.08 1.57
N ALA A 271 -28.64 -5.85 0.63
CA ALA A 271 -27.40 -5.55 -0.07
C ALA A 271 -27.71 -5.47 -1.56
N LEU A 272 -27.48 -4.31 -2.16
CA LEU A 272 -27.41 -4.19 -3.61
C LEU A 272 -25.99 -3.74 -3.94
N PRO A 273 -25.28 -4.48 -4.83
CA PRO A 273 -24.00 -4.01 -5.34
C PRO A 273 -24.22 -2.73 -6.17
N ALA A 274 -23.14 -2.09 -6.61
CA ALA A 274 -23.26 -0.91 -7.47
C ALA A 274 -24.04 -1.25 -8.75
N GLN A 275 -24.73 -0.27 -9.34
CA GLN A 275 -25.48 -0.50 -10.57
C GLN A 275 -24.51 -0.94 -11.69
N GLY A 276 -24.82 -2.05 -12.37
CA GLY A 276 -23.94 -2.62 -13.40
C GLY A 276 -22.71 -3.34 -12.84
N SER A 277 -22.70 -3.68 -11.55
CA SER A 277 -21.57 -4.35 -10.87
C SER A 277 -21.06 -5.59 -11.63
N PRO A 278 -19.74 -5.67 -11.88
CA PRO A 278 -19.10 -6.85 -12.44
C PRO A 278 -19.26 -8.10 -11.57
N LEU A 279 -19.60 -7.98 -10.28
CA LEU A 279 -19.72 -9.11 -9.35
C LEU A 279 -20.66 -10.21 -9.88
N MET A 280 -21.69 -9.81 -10.61
CA MET A 280 -22.75 -10.67 -11.12
C MET A 280 -22.51 -11.13 -12.56
N ASN A 281 -21.51 -10.56 -13.23
CA ASN A 281 -21.20 -10.86 -14.61
C ASN A 281 -20.22 -12.06 -14.67
N PRO A 282 -20.60 -13.20 -15.29
CA PRO A 282 -19.74 -14.38 -15.33
C PRO A 282 -18.48 -14.18 -16.19
N GLU A 283 -18.49 -13.23 -17.11
CA GLU A 283 -17.33 -12.89 -17.94
C GLU A 283 -16.33 -12.00 -17.21
N GLN A 284 -16.75 -11.33 -16.13
CA GLN A 284 -15.95 -10.34 -15.41
C GLN A 284 -15.66 -10.73 -13.95
N SER A 285 -16.32 -11.78 -13.43
CA SER A 285 -16.16 -12.24 -12.06
C SER A 285 -16.14 -13.77 -12.00
N PRO A 286 -15.00 -14.40 -11.60
CA PRO A 286 -14.88 -15.86 -11.55
C PRO A 286 -15.84 -16.51 -10.53
N ASN A 287 -16.33 -15.74 -9.56
CA ASN A 287 -17.22 -16.19 -8.50
C ASN A 287 -18.66 -15.68 -8.68
N SER A 288 -19.03 -15.29 -9.90
CA SER A 288 -20.33 -14.67 -10.18
C SER A 288 -21.51 -15.50 -9.67
N SER A 289 -21.48 -16.83 -9.82
CA SER A 289 -22.52 -17.74 -9.33
C SER A 289 -22.72 -17.68 -7.80
N ILE A 290 -21.61 -17.63 -7.05
CA ILE A 290 -21.63 -17.49 -5.58
C ILE A 290 -22.25 -16.14 -5.20
N TRP A 291 -21.86 -15.05 -5.88
CA TRP A 291 -22.44 -13.73 -5.62
C TRP A 291 -23.93 -13.67 -5.94
N ARG A 292 -24.39 -14.34 -7.01
CA ARG A 292 -25.82 -14.49 -7.33
C ARG A 292 -26.60 -15.17 -6.21
N GLN A 293 -26.07 -16.27 -5.69
CA GLN A 293 -26.65 -17.02 -4.58
C GLN A 293 -26.73 -16.16 -3.32
N ILE A 294 -25.63 -15.50 -2.95
CA ILE A 294 -25.57 -14.60 -1.78
C ILE A 294 -26.63 -13.50 -1.92
N LEU A 295 -26.74 -12.87 -3.09
CA LEU A 295 -27.68 -11.78 -3.33
C LEU A 295 -29.13 -12.25 -3.56
N GLY A 296 -29.39 -13.57 -3.57
CA GLY A 296 -30.74 -14.12 -3.76
C GLY A 296 -31.28 -13.94 -5.18
N THR A 297 -30.39 -13.77 -6.17
CA THR A 297 -30.73 -13.60 -7.59
C THR A 297 -30.46 -14.91 -8.33
N VAL A 298 -31.30 -15.91 -8.12
CA VAL A 298 -31.20 -17.17 -8.87
C VAL A 298 -31.71 -16.92 -10.29
N GLN A 299 -30.91 -17.23 -11.31
CA GLN A 299 -31.40 -17.33 -12.69
C GLN A 299 -32.46 -18.45 -12.73
N LYS A 300 -33.70 -18.10 -13.10
CA LYS A 300 -34.59 -19.05 -13.77
C LYS A 300 -34.17 -19.18 -15.22
#